data_AF-A0A0E3RYH1-F1
#
_entry.id   AF-A0A0E3RYH1-F1
#
_cell.length_a   1.000
_cell.length_b   1.000
_cell.length_c   1.000
_cell.angle_alpha   90.00
_cell.angle_beta   90.00
_cell.angle_gamma   90.00
#
_symmetry.space_group_name_H-M   'P 1'
#
loop_
_entity.id
_entity.type
_entity.pdbx_description
1 polymer ?
#
loop_
_entity_poly.entity_id
_entity_poly.type
_entity_poly.pdbx_seq_one_letter_code
_entity_poly.pdbx_strand_id
1 'polypeptide(L)'
;MEGALYSVEDGRLFLDPAGSDPLIEKNGLYLDASTAKFVSIGMSSNCPDNVGTVYFTTSESPSYGEDKKFQFTVTTPGWYDYSVSMADNSLWEGTVTGIRIDPANNGITGTNEDTVGFEYITYFRQVTNFFRNIFTDSVFIEKHIIPDTKHYFKNGSLLIYLVRFVPYVNRF
;
A
#
# COMPACT_ATOMS: atom_id res chain seq x y z
N MET A 1 20.13 -6.47 -22.41
CA MET A 1 19.96 -7.15 -21.12
C MET A 1 18.74 -6.54 -20.51
N GLU A 2 17.69 -7.33 -20.29
CA GLU A 2 16.49 -6.89 -19.60
C GLU A 2 16.90 -6.59 -18.15
N GLY A 3 16.79 -5.32 -17.75
CA GLY A 3 17.07 -4.90 -16.38
C GLY A 3 16.09 -5.53 -15.41
N ALA A 4 16.45 -5.63 -14.13
CA ALA A 4 15.48 -6.06 -13.13
C ALA A 4 14.31 -5.06 -13.11
N LEU A 5 13.09 -5.55 -13.35
CA LEU A 5 11.84 -4.76 -13.32
C LEU A 5 11.56 -4.14 -11.95
N TYR A 6 12.31 -4.56 -10.93
CA TYR A 6 12.27 -3.98 -9.59
C TYR A 6 13.64 -4.05 -8.91
N SER A 7 13.85 -3.18 -7.92
CA SER A 7 14.98 -3.22 -6.99
C SER A 7 14.52 -2.91 -5.58
N VAL A 8 15.31 -3.33 -4.59
CA VAL A 8 15.10 -2.94 -3.19
C VAL A 8 16.39 -2.33 -2.68
N GLU A 9 16.32 -1.07 -2.23
CA GLU A 9 17.44 -0.33 -1.66
C GLU A 9 16.94 0.54 -0.50
N ASP A 10 17.73 0.62 0.58
CA ASP A 10 17.43 1.40 1.78
C ASP A 10 16.02 1.19 2.37
N GLY A 11 15.50 -0.05 2.25
CA GLY A 11 14.17 -0.42 2.75
C GLY A 11 13.00 0.04 1.89
N ARG A 12 13.27 0.50 0.66
CA ARG A 12 12.27 0.92 -0.32
C ARG A 12 12.27 -0.01 -1.52
N LEU A 13 11.08 -0.25 -2.08
CA LEU A 13 10.90 -1.00 -3.31
C LEU A 13 10.83 -0.01 -4.47
N PHE A 14 11.59 -0.24 -5.53
CA PHE A 14 11.52 0.53 -6.76
C PHE A 14 11.06 -0.38 -7.88
N LEU A 15 10.17 0.12 -8.73
CA LEU A 15 9.68 -0.54 -9.93
C LEU A 15 10.12 0.28 -11.14
N ASP A 16 10.54 -0.41 -12.19
CA ASP A 16 10.76 0.17 -13.52
C ASP A 16 9.49 -0.05 -14.38
N PRO A 17 8.72 1.01 -14.68
CA PRO A 17 7.51 0.91 -15.48
C PRO A 17 7.76 0.55 -16.96
N ALA A 18 9.03 0.52 -17.43
CA ALA A 18 9.39 0.43 -18.85
C ALA A 18 9.02 -0.89 -19.57
N GLY A 19 8.40 -1.86 -18.88
CA GLY A 19 7.99 -3.16 -19.44
C GLY A 19 6.47 -3.37 -19.60
N SER A 20 5.66 -2.98 -18.60
CA SER A 20 4.18 -2.93 -18.61
C SER A 20 3.64 -2.72 -17.19
N ASP A 21 2.54 -1.97 -17.04
CA ASP A 21 1.65 -1.85 -15.86
C ASP A 21 2.34 -2.13 -14.50
N PRO A 22 3.14 -1.18 -13.96
CA PRO A 22 3.77 -1.35 -12.67
C PRO A 22 2.67 -1.51 -11.62
N LEU A 23 2.61 -2.65 -10.95
CA LEU A 23 1.62 -2.92 -9.91
C LEU A 23 2.25 -3.61 -8.69
N ILE A 24 1.69 -3.33 -7.51
CA ILE A 24 1.97 -4.08 -6.29
C ILE A 24 0.68 -4.70 -5.82
N GLU A 25 0.69 -6.01 -5.60
CA GLU A 25 -0.48 -6.77 -5.18
C GLU A 25 -0.23 -7.49 -3.86
N LYS A 26 -1.23 -7.47 -2.98
CA LYS A 26 -1.28 -8.27 -1.76
C LYS A 26 -2.61 -8.98 -1.63
N ASN A 27 -2.58 -10.30 -1.75
CA ASN A 27 -3.70 -11.22 -1.49
C ASN A 27 -3.62 -11.89 -0.12
N GLY A 28 -4.71 -12.58 0.25
CA GLY A 28 -4.82 -13.31 1.52
C GLY A 28 -4.96 -12.37 2.72
N LEU A 29 -5.53 -11.19 2.49
CA LEU A 29 -5.90 -10.24 3.53
C LEU A 29 -7.19 -10.70 4.22
N TYR A 30 -7.37 -10.22 5.45
CA TYR A 30 -8.59 -10.42 6.24
C TYR A 30 -8.92 -9.09 6.92
N LEU A 31 -9.28 -8.08 6.11
CA LEU A 31 -9.62 -6.75 6.59
C LEU A 31 -11.13 -6.58 6.62
N ASP A 32 -11.68 -6.15 7.76
CA ASP A 32 -13.09 -5.77 7.86
C ASP A 32 -13.29 -4.40 7.19
N ALA A 33 -13.98 -4.40 6.05
CA ALA A 33 -14.25 -3.22 5.24
C ALA A 33 -15.03 -2.14 5.99
N SER A 34 -15.79 -2.49 7.04
CA SER A 34 -16.51 -1.51 7.86
C SER A 34 -15.57 -0.65 8.69
N THR A 35 -14.36 -1.14 8.96
CA THR A 35 -13.38 -0.47 9.80
C THR A 35 -12.17 0.00 9.00
N ALA A 36 -11.62 -0.83 8.12
CA ALA A 36 -10.51 -0.47 7.24
C ALA A 36 -11.01 0.40 6.09
N LYS A 37 -11.07 1.72 6.28
CA LYS A 37 -11.65 2.65 5.27
C LYS A 37 -10.62 3.36 4.41
N PHE A 38 -9.35 3.29 4.77
CA PHE A 38 -8.29 4.01 4.10
C PHE A 38 -7.12 3.09 3.76
N VAL A 39 -6.61 3.26 2.55
CA VAL A 39 -5.30 2.74 2.13
C VAL A 39 -4.31 3.89 2.15
N SER A 40 -3.24 3.75 2.92
CA SER A 40 -2.16 4.74 2.98
C SER A 40 -0.92 4.22 2.30
N ILE A 41 -0.31 5.09 1.48
CA ILE A 41 0.77 4.75 0.57
C ILE A 41 1.84 5.83 0.69
N GLY A 42 3.07 5.45 1.04
CA GLY A 42 4.24 6.32 0.89
C GLY A 42 4.93 5.98 -0.42
N MET A 43 4.89 6.88 -1.40
CA MET A 43 5.48 6.62 -2.72
C MET A 43 6.10 7.86 -3.38
N SER A 44 6.97 7.60 -4.34
CA SER A 44 7.48 8.59 -5.30
C SER A 44 7.28 8.08 -6.72
N SER A 45 7.03 8.97 -7.67
CA SER A 45 6.97 8.63 -9.08
C SER A 45 7.54 9.76 -9.94
N ASN A 46 8.20 9.41 -11.03
CA ASN A 46 8.51 10.31 -12.15
C ASN A 46 7.89 9.83 -13.48
N CYS A 47 6.87 8.96 -13.41
CA CYS A 47 6.09 8.59 -14.60
C CYS A 47 5.45 9.84 -15.26
N PRO A 48 5.23 9.83 -16.58
CA PRO A 48 4.62 10.97 -17.29
C PRO A 48 3.16 11.25 -16.90
N ASP A 49 2.40 10.19 -16.54
CA ASP A 49 1.05 10.34 -16.03
C ASP A 49 1.02 10.47 -14.51
N ASN A 50 -0.08 11.03 -14.01
CA ASN A 50 -0.28 11.30 -12.59
C ASN A 50 -1.47 10.53 -12.01
N VAL A 51 -1.79 9.36 -12.56
CA VAL A 51 -2.97 8.59 -12.17
C VAL A 51 -2.55 7.34 -11.42
N GLY A 52 -2.83 7.32 -10.13
CA GLY A 52 -2.68 6.14 -9.28
C GLY A 52 -4.04 5.48 -9.07
N THR A 53 -4.05 4.16 -8.91
CA THR A 53 -5.28 3.41 -8.67
C THR A 53 -5.10 2.37 -7.57
N VAL A 54 -6.04 2.30 -6.65
CA VAL A 54 -6.17 1.24 -5.66
C VAL A 54 -7.30 0.32 -6.08
N TYR A 55 -7.00 -0.91 -6.43
CA TYR A 55 -7.97 -1.97 -6.69
C TYR A 55 -8.13 -2.87 -5.46
N PHE A 56 -9.28 -3.52 -5.34
CA PHE A 56 -9.55 -4.43 -4.23
C PHE A 56 -10.37 -5.66 -4.63
N THR A 57 -10.29 -6.69 -3.81
CA THR A 57 -11.17 -7.86 -3.83
C THR A 57 -11.78 -8.10 -2.46
N THR A 58 -12.92 -8.76 -2.43
CA THR A 58 -13.60 -9.17 -1.19
C THR A 58 -13.89 -10.67 -1.22
N SER A 59 -14.30 -11.25 -0.09
CA SER A 59 -14.75 -12.65 -0.06
C SER A 59 -15.93 -12.90 -1.00
N GLU A 60 -16.83 -11.93 -1.17
CA GLU A 60 -18.02 -12.02 -2.02
C GLU A 60 -17.74 -11.63 -3.49
N SER A 61 -16.68 -10.85 -3.74
CA SER A 61 -16.24 -10.44 -5.08
C SER A 61 -14.72 -10.67 -5.23
N PRO A 62 -14.30 -11.93 -5.52
CA PRO A 62 -12.91 -12.35 -5.38
C PRO A 62 -11.99 -11.96 -6.56
N SER A 63 -12.51 -11.27 -7.57
CA SER A 63 -11.75 -10.85 -8.75
C SER A 63 -11.63 -9.33 -8.80
N TYR A 64 -10.48 -8.79 -9.17
CA TYR A 64 -10.34 -7.34 -9.43
C TYR A 64 -11.25 -6.90 -10.58
N GLY A 65 -11.69 -5.63 -10.56
CA GLY A 65 -12.54 -5.07 -11.61
C GLY A 65 -12.59 -3.55 -11.58
N GLU A 66 -13.04 -2.96 -12.68
CA GLU A 66 -13.16 -1.51 -12.86
C GLU A 66 -14.17 -0.86 -11.90
N ASP A 67 -15.11 -1.66 -11.39
CA ASP A 67 -16.08 -1.32 -10.36
C ASP A 67 -15.50 -1.39 -8.93
N LYS A 68 -14.34 -2.03 -8.75
CA LYS A 68 -13.70 -2.28 -7.44
C LYS A 68 -12.35 -1.57 -7.36
N LYS A 69 -12.40 -0.27 -7.57
CA LYS A 69 -11.22 0.59 -7.51
C LYS A 69 -11.51 2.00 -6.99
N PHE A 70 -10.42 2.69 -6.67
CA PHE A 70 -10.38 4.13 -6.47
C PHE A 70 -9.15 4.72 -7.14
N GLN A 71 -9.35 5.80 -7.88
CA GLN A 71 -8.26 6.58 -8.43
C GLN A 71 -7.85 7.71 -7.48
N PHE A 72 -6.56 8.02 -7.48
CA PHE A 72 -5.98 9.15 -6.78
C PHE A 72 -4.95 9.85 -7.68
N THR A 73 -4.75 11.15 -7.44
CA THR A 73 -3.77 11.93 -8.20
C THR A 73 -2.39 11.77 -7.58
N VAL A 74 -1.44 11.29 -8.37
CA VAL A 74 -0.03 11.17 -8.01
C VAL A 74 0.65 12.54 -8.15
N THR A 75 1.55 12.83 -7.22
CA THR A 75 2.32 14.08 -7.21
C THR A 75 3.77 13.75 -7.57
N THR A 76 4.33 14.54 -8.46
CA THR A 76 5.70 14.38 -8.96
C THR A 76 6.35 15.76 -9.11
N PRO A 77 7.68 15.91 -8.88
CA PRO A 77 8.59 14.91 -8.33
C PRO A 77 8.61 14.89 -6.78
N GLY A 78 9.00 13.77 -6.17
CA GLY A 78 9.25 13.67 -4.72
C GLY A 78 8.54 12.50 -4.04
N TRP A 79 8.77 12.36 -2.74
CA TRP A 79 8.11 11.38 -1.88
C TRP A 79 6.89 12.01 -1.20
N TYR A 80 5.74 11.36 -1.33
CA TYR A 80 4.47 11.84 -0.79
C TYR A 80 3.69 10.72 -0.10
N ASP A 81 2.93 11.11 0.93
CA ASP A 81 1.96 10.25 1.61
C ASP A 81 0.58 10.45 0.97
N TYR A 82 0.00 9.35 0.51
CA TYR A 82 -1.37 9.29 0.00
C TYR A 82 -2.26 8.58 1.01
N SER A 83 -3.50 9.05 1.14
CA SER A 83 -4.55 8.41 1.94
C SER A 83 -5.80 8.28 1.09
N VAL A 84 -6.00 7.11 0.49
CA VAL A 84 -7.10 6.83 -0.43
C VAL A 84 -8.30 6.34 0.38
N SER A 85 -9.38 7.11 0.36
CA SER A 85 -10.67 6.69 0.94
C SER A 85 -11.26 5.61 0.06
N MET A 86 -11.51 4.43 0.65
CA MET A 86 -12.23 3.35 -0.01
C MET A 86 -13.72 3.34 0.35
N ALA A 87 -14.13 4.22 1.26
CA ALA A 87 -15.48 4.23 1.83
C ALA A 87 -16.57 4.59 0.83
N ASP A 88 -16.23 5.31 -0.24
CA ASP A 88 -17.21 5.82 -1.21
C ASP A 88 -17.60 4.78 -2.28
N ASN A 89 -16.95 3.60 -2.30
CA ASN A 89 -17.26 2.52 -3.22
C ASN A 89 -18.11 1.51 -2.46
N SER A 90 -19.36 1.34 -2.89
CA SER A 90 -20.32 0.45 -2.24
C SER A 90 -19.87 -1.01 -2.23
N LEU A 91 -18.95 -1.42 -3.11
CA LEU A 91 -18.40 -2.77 -3.15
C LEU A 91 -17.26 -2.98 -2.13
N TRP A 92 -16.77 -1.90 -1.49
CA TRP A 92 -15.87 -2.00 -0.33
C TRP A 92 -16.68 -2.40 0.90
N GLU A 93 -17.06 -3.66 0.96
CA GLU A 93 -17.89 -4.26 1.99
C GLU A 93 -17.41 -5.64 2.43
N GLY A 94 -17.91 -6.11 3.58
CA GLY A 94 -17.55 -7.42 4.13
C GLY A 94 -16.06 -7.54 4.46
N THR A 95 -15.46 -8.66 4.04
CA THR A 95 -14.03 -8.92 4.24
C THR A 95 -13.27 -8.63 2.95
N VAL A 96 -12.38 -7.64 3.00
CA VAL A 96 -11.42 -7.34 1.93
C VAL A 96 -10.28 -8.36 1.99
N THR A 97 -10.06 -9.04 0.87
CA THR A 97 -9.16 -10.20 0.73
C THR A 97 -7.93 -9.92 -0.12
N GLY A 98 -7.95 -8.84 -0.89
CA GLY A 98 -6.83 -8.44 -1.74
C GLY A 98 -6.83 -6.95 -2.03
N ILE A 99 -5.64 -6.41 -2.19
CA ILE A 99 -5.39 -5.01 -2.60
C ILE A 99 -4.33 -5.01 -3.68
N ARG A 100 -4.54 -4.20 -4.71
CA ARG A 100 -3.55 -3.93 -5.76
C ARG A 100 -3.39 -2.42 -5.91
N ILE A 101 -2.14 -1.96 -6.01
CA ILE A 101 -1.80 -0.56 -6.23
C ILE A 101 -1.15 -0.45 -7.60
N ASP A 102 -1.77 0.35 -8.46
CA ASP A 102 -1.29 0.67 -9.79
C ASP A 102 -0.83 2.15 -9.71
N PRO A 103 0.44 2.44 -9.42
CA PRO A 103 0.96 3.80 -9.19
C PRO A 103 0.97 4.73 -10.41
N ALA A 104 0.81 4.19 -11.61
CA ALA A 104 0.74 4.92 -12.87
C ALA A 104 -0.04 4.07 -13.88
N ASN A 105 -0.70 4.70 -14.86
CA ASN A 105 -1.29 3.95 -15.97
C ASN A 105 -0.22 3.48 -16.96
N ASN A 106 0.83 4.29 -17.18
CA ASN A 106 1.87 4.01 -18.16
C ASN A 106 3.23 4.54 -17.71
N GLY A 107 4.27 3.80 -18.09
CA GLY A 107 5.63 4.28 -18.08
C GLY A 107 6.11 4.86 -19.40
N ILE A 108 7.38 5.25 -19.47
CA ILE A 108 8.05 5.55 -20.74
C ILE A 108 8.64 4.24 -21.29
N THR A 109 7.97 3.67 -22.29
CA THR A 109 8.39 2.39 -22.87
C THR A 109 9.81 2.44 -23.43
N GLY A 110 10.65 1.49 -22.98
CA GLY A 110 11.97 1.23 -23.53
C GLY A 110 13.05 2.26 -23.21
N THR A 111 12.83 3.18 -22.27
CA THR A 111 13.83 4.16 -21.85
C THR A 111 14.45 3.87 -20.49
N ASN A 112 13.74 3.17 -19.59
CA ASN A 112 14.12 2.96 -18.18
C ASN A 112 14.46 4.30 -17.47
N GLU A 113 13.83 5.40 -17.92
CA GLU A 113 14.03 6.74 -17.37
C GLU A 113 13.08 7.04 -16.20
N ASP A 114 11.97 6.30 -16.14
CA ASP A 114 10.96 6.40 -15.11
C ASP A 114 11.05 5.26 -14.08
N THR A 115 10.56 5.55 -12.88
CA THR A 115 10.68 4.73 -11.69
C THR A 115 9.56 5.10 -10.74
N VAL A 116 8.93 4.07 -10.16
CA VAL A 116 8.05 4.24 -9.00
C VAL A 116 8.73 3.66 -7.77
N GLY A 117 8.86 4.46 -6.72
CA GLY A 117 9.38 4.04 -5.42
C GLY A 117 8.26 3.90 -4.40
N PHE A 118 8.31 2.87 -3.55
CA PHE A 118 7.41 2.63 -2.44
C PHE A 118 8.22 2.52 -1.14
N GLU A 119 7.79 3.28 -0.13
CA GLU A 119 8.33 3.21 1.22
C GLU A 119 7.43 2.35 2.12
N TYR A 120 6.12 2.50 2.00
CA TYR A 120 5.16 1.69 2.73
C TYR A 120 3.79 1.63 2.05
N ILE A 121 3.06 0.56 2.33
CA ILE A 121 1.62 0.45 2.10
C ILE A 121 1.01 -0.05 3.41
N THR A 122 0.00 0.66 3.93
CA THR A 122 -0.68 0.33 5.18
C THR A 122 -2.18 0.56 5.09
N TYR A 123 -2.95 -0.08 5.96
CA TYR A 123 -4.41 0.03 6.02
C TYR A 123 -4.85 0.46 7.41
N PHE A 124 -5.69 1.49 7.51
CA PHE A 124 -6.10 2.03 8.80
C PHE A 124 -7.57 1.75 9.12
N ARG A 125 -7.80 1.35 10.38
CA ARG A 125 -9.12 1.34 11.00
C ARG A 125 -9.57 2.77 11.28
N GLN A 126 -10.74 3.19 10.82
CA GLN A 126 -11.39 4.38 11.38
C GLN A 126 -11.70 4.09 12.86
N VAL A 127 -11.04 4.80 13.74
CA VAL A 127 -11.43 4.87 15.15
C VAL A 127 -12.21 6.17 15.31
N THR A 128 -13.53 6.08 15.43
CA THR A 128 -14.37 7.25 15.65
C THR A 128 -14.06 7.81 17.04
N ASN A 129 -13.67 9.09 17.09
CA ASN A 129 -13.24 9.78 18.32
C ASN A 129 -14.26 9.68 19.46
N PHE A 130 -13.86 9.13 20.60
CA PHE A 130 -14.44 9.47 21.90
C PHE A 130 -13.36 10.20 22.71
N PHE A 131 -13.41 11.54 22.74
CA PHE A 131 -12.46 12.35 23.50
C PHE A 131 -12.77 12.29 25.00
N ARG A 132 -11.82 11.81 25.82
CA ARG A 132 -11.22 12.50 26.99
C ARG A 132 -10.50 11.49 27.89
N ASN A 133 -9.25 11.82 28.23
CA ASN A 133 -8.44 11.36 29.36
C ASN A 133 -9.07 10.28 30.25
N ILE A 134 -8.50 9.08 30.27
CA ILE A 134 -8.18 8.28 31.46
C ILE A 134 -6.99 7.38 31.09
N PHE A 135 -6.09 7.25 32.06
CA PHE A 135 -4.79 6.59 32.06
C PHE A 135 -4.86 5.06 31.91
N THR A 136 -3.69 4.47 31.62
CA THR A 136 -3.28 3.04 31.74
C THR A 136 -4.07 2.06 30.86
N ASP A 137 -3.46 1.39 29.89
CA ASP A 137 -2.65 0.20 30.20
C ASP A 137 -1.36 0.10 29.38
N SER A 138 -0.27 0.00 30.12
CA SER A 138 1.02 -0.47 29.66
C SER A 138 0.90 -1.93 29.21
N VAL A 139 1.16 -2.21 27.94
CA VAL A 139 1.59 -3.55 27.50
C VAL A 139 3.06 -3.45 27.14
N PHE A 140 3.90 -3.88 28.08
CA PHE A 140 5.29 -4.23 27.79
C PHE A 140 5.27 -5.50 26.94
N ILE A 141 5.70 -5.43 25.68
CA ILE A 141 6.18 -6.62 24.97
C ILE A 141 7.70 -6.58 25.03
N GLU A 142 8.21 -7.45 25.88
CA GLU A 142 9.62 -7.72 26.06
C GLU A 142 10.19 -8.37 24.78
N LYS A 143 11.43 -7.97 24.47
CA LYS A 143 12.25 -8.33 23.31
C LYS A 143 12.12 -9.79 22.84
N HIS A 144 11.61 -9.98 21.63
CA HIS A 144 12.28 -10.85 20.66
C HIS A 144 12.68 -9.98 19.46
N ILE A 145 13.94 -9.59 19.45
CA ILE A 145 14.51 -8.68 18.47
C ILE A 145 14.51 -9.40 17.11
N ILE A 146 13.59 -9.02 16.23
CA ILE A 146 13.83 -9.12 14.79
C ILE A 146 14.50 -7.79 14.41
N PRO A 147 15.78 -7.78 14.03
CA PRO A 147 16.48 -6.57 13.64
C PRO A 147 15.86 -6.08 12.34
N ASP A 148 15.03 -5.03 12.45
CA ASP A 148 14.73 -4.01 11.44
C ASP A 148 13.32 -3.43 11.58
N THR A 149 12.50 -3.98 12.48
CA THR A 149 11.34 -3.39 13.20
C THR A 149 11.16 -1.87 13.35
N LYS A 150 11.12 -1.00 12.32
CA LYS A 150 10.74 0.41 12.55
C LYS A 150 9.24 0.51 12.84
N HIS A 151 8.89 0.70 14.11
CA HIS A 151 7.53 0.94 14.57
C HIS A 151 7.22 2.44 14.45
N TYR A 152 6.31 2.82 13.56
CA TYR A 152 5.80 4.19 13.47
C TYR A 152 4.47 4.31 14.20
N PHE A 153 4.44 5.12 15.25
CA PHE A 153 3.22 5.45 15.98
C PHE A 153 2.75 6.86 15.58
N LYS A 154 1.50 6.98 15.12
CA LYS A 154 0.82 8.28 15.01
C LYS A 154 -0.57 8.16 15.63
N ASN A 155 -0.84 8.97 16.65
CA ASN A 155 -2.15 9.15 17.30
C ASN A 155 -2.83 7.88 17.86
N GLY A 156 -2.07 7.03 18.58
CA GLY A 156 -2.66 6.13 19.59
C GLY A 156 -3.52 4.97 19.10
N SER A 157 -3.49 4.60 17.81
CA SER A 157 -4.17 3.40 17.30
C SER A 157 -3.15 2.37 16.83
N LEU A 158 -3.18 1.16 17.43
CA LEU A 158 -2.29 0.05 17.09
C LEU A 158 -3.08 -1.04 16.35
N LEU A 159 -2.87 -1.13 15.03
CA LEU A 159 -2.74 -2.39 14.30
C LEU A 159 -2.00 -2.09 13.00
N ILE A 160 -0.71 -2.42 12.95
CA ILE A 160 0.17 -2.14 11.80
C ILE A 160 0.44 -3.49 11.12
N TYR A 161 -0.24 -3.76 10.00
CA TYR A 161 0.26 -4.75 9.04
C TYR A 161 1.26 -4.02 8.15
N LEU A 162 2.52 -3.99 8.58
CA LEU A 162 3.62 -3.53 7.75
C LEU A 162 3.90 -4.63 6.73
N VAL A 163 3.63 -4.37 5.45
CA VAL A 163 4.22 -5.18 4.39
C VAL A 163 5.71 -4.84 4.36
N ARG A 164 6.52 -5.62 5.07
CA ARG A 164 7.96 -5.64 4.83
C ARG A 164 8.19 -6.37 3.53
N PHE A 165 8.88 -5.72 2.60
CA PHE A 165 9.38 -6.35 1.39
C PHE A 165 10.43 -7.39 1.81
N VAL A 166 9.98 -8.64 1.98
CA VAL A 166 10.87 -9.81 2.05
C VAL A 166 10.97 -10.33 0.62
N PRO A 167 12.13 -10.29 -0.04
CA PRO A 167 12.25 -10.83 -1.39
C PRO A 167 11.92 -12.33 -1.36
N TYR A 168 10.77 -12.71 -1.93
CA TYR A 168 10.49 -14.10 -2.24
C TYR A 168 11.24 -14.43 -3.52
N VAL A 169 12.42 -15.01 -3.36
CA VAL A 169 13.19 -15.60 -4.47
C VAL A 169 12.51 -16.91 -4.86
N ASN A 170 11.47 -16.84 -5.68
CA ASN A 170 11.05 -18.02 -6.42
C ASN A 170 11.95 -18.13 -7.65
N ARG A 171 12.95 -19.01 -7.52
CA ARG A 171 13.68 -19.55 -8.66
C ARG A 171 12.76 -20.47 -9.47
N PHE A 172 13.03 -20.46 -10.77
CA PHE A 172 12.56 -21.32 -11.86
C PHE A 172 11.28 -20.86 -12.56
#